data_AF-A0A517X1G4-F1
#
_entry.id   AF-A0A517X1G4-F1
#
_cell.length_a   1.000
_cell.length_b   1.000
_cell.length_c   1.000
_cell.angle_alpha   90.00
_cell.angle_beta   90.00
_cell.angle_gamma   90.00
#
_symmetry.space_group_name_H-M   'P 1'
#
loop_
_entity.id
_entity.type
_entity.pdbx_description
1 polymer ?
#
loop_
_entity_poly.entity_id
_entity_poly.type
_entity_poly.pdbx_seq_one_letter_code
_entity_poly.pdbx_strand_id
1 'polypeptide(L)'
;MEFYFQQDLNVRKNLEELIHSAYEGKLVPEQQQEFNENLLLHGSHSEDNIDAISRIEFAPHKVNEQITDFFFRLKNYQTELADITNHLEGEPIPEHIKAAFPHLSQED
;
A
#
# COMPACT_ATOMS: atom_id res chain seq x y z
N MET A 1 -5.41 8.50 -25.91
CA MET A 1 -5.55 7.25 -25.12
C MET A 1 -4.22 6.79 -24.56
N GLU A 2 -3.07 6.98 -25.23
CA GLU A 2 -1.75 6.59 -24.70
C GLU A 2 -1.31 7.36 -23.44
N PHE A 3 -1.69 8.63 -23.28
CA PHE A 3 -1.29 9.45 -22.13
C PHE A 3 -1.83 8.93 -20.79
N TYR A 4 -3.10 8.52 -20.75
CA TYR A 4 -3.73 7.97 -19.54
C TYR A 4 -3.13 6.60 -19.16
N PHE A 5 -2.78 5.79 -20.17
CA PHE A 5 -2.15 4.48 -19.95
C PHE A 5 -0.70 4.61 -19.43
N GLN A 6 0.07 5.58 -19.93
CA GLN A 6 1.42 5.87 -19.44
C GLN A 6 1.41 6.48 -18.03
N GLN A 7 0.42 7.32 -17.71
CA GLN A 7 0.25 7.87 -16.37
C GLN A 7 -0.06 6.75 -15.35
N ASP A 8 -0.95 5.83 -15.69
CA ASP A 8 -1.31 4.68 -14.84
C ASP A 8 -0.11 3.76 -14.56
N LEU A 9 0.72 3.48 -15.57
CA LEU A 9 1.95 2.69 -15.42
C LEU A 9 2.97 3.35 -14.49
N ASN A 10 3.16 4.68 -14.59
CA ASN A 10 4.09 5.40 -13.72
C ASN A 10 3.59 5.42 -12.27
N VAL A 11 2.29 5.62 -12.07
CA VAL A 11 1.68 5.63 -10.73
C VAL A 11 1.82 4.26 -10.06
N ARG A 12 1.55 3.16 -10.78
CA ARG A 12 1.76 1.79 -10.27
C ARG A 12 3.19 1.54 -9.87
N LYS A 13 4.13 1.88 -10.75
CA LYS A 13 5.56 1.69 -10.49
C LYS A 13 6.02 2.48 -9.25
N ASN A 14 5.56 3.72 -9.09
CA ASN A 14 5.87 4.52 -7.92
C ASN A 14 5.30 3.91 -6.63
N LEU A 15 4.07 3.37 -6.68
CA LEU A 15 3.49 2.65 -5.53
C LEU A 15 4.29 1.41 -5.17
N GLU A 16 4.69 0.60 -6.16
CA GLU A 16 5.51 -0.60 -5.94
C GLU A 16 6.87 -0.23 -5.30
N GLU A 17 7.54 0.81 -5.79
CA GLU A 17 8.82 1.27 -5.23
C GLU A 17 8.66 1.76 -3.78
N LEU A 18 7.57 2.47 -3.46
CA LEU A 18 7.27 2.92 -2.11
C LEU A 18 6.91 1.77 -1.17
N ILE A 19 6.16 0.78 -1.64
CA ILE A 19 5.83 -0.43 -0.87
C ILE A 19 7.11 -1.23 -0.58
N HIS A 20 7.97 -1.46 -1.57
CA HIS A 20 9.26 -2.13 -1.37
C HIS A 20 10.16 -1.36 -0.39
N SER A 21 10.20 -0.04 -0.50
CA SER A 21 10.96 0.81 0.44
C SER A 21 10.43 0.67 1.87
N ALA A 22 9.14 0.39 2.06
CA ALA A 22 8.53 0.15 3.37
C ALA A 22 9.04 -1.16 3.97
N TYR A 23 9.03 -2.23 3.17
CA TYR A 23 9.53 -3.55 3.58
C TYR A 23 11.03 -3.54 3.88
N GLU A 24 11.80 -2.72 3.17
CA GLU A 24 13.24 -2.57 3.41
C GLU A 24 13.57 -1.61 4.57
N GLY A 25 12.57 -0.99 5.21
CA GLY A 25 12.76 0.00 6.30
C GLY A 25 13.41 1.31 5.83
N LYS A 26 13.40 1.60 4.52
CA LYS A 26 14.07 2.77 3.92
C LYS A 26 13.15 3.96 3.71
N LEU A 27 11.92 3.86 4.18
CA LEU A 27 10.88 4.83 3.90
C LEU A 27 11.10 6.09 4.75
N VAL A 28 11.02 7.27 4.12
CA VAL A 28 11.24 8.56 4.77
C VAL A 28 9.93 9.39 4.85
N PRO A 29 9.75 10.26 5.86
CA PRO A 29 8.52 11.04 6.05
C PRO A 29 8.06 11.82 4.82
N GLU A 30 9.01 12.32 4.03
CA GLU A 30 8.75 13.14 2.84
C GLU A 30 7.99 12.36 1.75
N GLN A 31 8.06 11.03 1.78
CA GLN A 31 7.41 10.14 0.81
C GLN A 31 5.94 9.85 1.15
N GLN A 32 5.45 10.23 2.33
CA GLN A 32 4.05 10.00 2.72
C GLN A 32 3.06 10.70 1.79
N GLN A 33 3.37 11.94 1.40
CA GLN A 33 2.51 12.70 0.50
C GLN A 33 2.47 12.04 -0.89
N GLU A 34 3.64 11.65 -1.40
CA GLU A 34 3.76 10.98 -2.69
C GLU A 34 3.00 9.64 -2.70
N PHE A 35 3.10 8.84 -1.63
CA PHE A 35 2.34 7.60 -1.51
C PHE A 35 0.83 7.85 -1.58
N ASN A 36 0.31 8.80 -0.78
CA ASN A 36 -1.13 9.11 -0.77
C ASN A 36 -1.62 9.60 -2.13
N GLU A 37 -0.85 10.45 -2.81
CA GLU A 37 -1.18 10.97 -4.14
C GLU A 37 -1.21 9.84 -5.18
N ASN A 38 -0.19 8.97 -5.19
CA ASN A 38 -0.16 7.84 -6.12
C ASN A 38 -1.27 6.82 -5.81
N LEU A 39 -1.60 6.57 -4.54
CA LEU A 39 -2.67 5.65 -4.14
C LEU A 39 -4.04 6.18 -4.59
N LEU A 40 -4.27 7.49 -4.50
CA LEU A 40 -5.48 8.15 -4.99
C LEU A 40 -5.57 8.17 -6.52
N LEU A 41 -4.44 8.29 -7.22
CA LEU A 41 -4.39 8.25 -8.68
C LEU A 41 -4.56 6.84 -9.23
N HIS A 42 -4.11 5.81 -8.49
CA HIS A 42 -4.23 4.42 -8.88
C HIS A 42 -5.59 3.81 -8.56
N GLY A 43 -6.11 4.11 -7.36
CA GLY A 43 -7.45 3.70 -6.98
C GLY A 43 -8.47 4.36 -7.90
N SER A 44 -9.47 3.60 -8.37
CA SER A 44 -10.67 4.23 -8.88
C SER A 44 -11.11 5.27 -7.84
N HIS A 45 -11.38 6.51 -8.22
CA HIS A 45 -11.86 7.57 -7.32
C HIS A 45 -13.26 7.27 -6.70
N SER A 46 -13.62 6.00 -6.57
CA SER A 46 -14.76 5.51 -5.81
C SER A 46 -14.58 5.82 -4.33
N GLU A 47 -15.69 6.12 -3.66
CA GLU A 47 -15.72 6.40 -2.22
C GLU A 47 -15.05 5.29 -1.41
N ASP A 48 -15.22 4.02 -1.80
CA ASP A 48 -14.61 2.86 -1.13
C ASP A 48 -13.07 2.90 -1.12
N ASN A 49 -12.45 3.34 -2.21
CA ASN A 49 -10.99 3.43 -2.29
C ASN A 49 -10.48 4.63 -1.50
N ILE A 50 -11.15 5.77 -1.59
CA ILE A 50 -10.81 6.96 -0.79
C ILE A 50 -10.91 6.63 0.71
N ASP A 51 -11.95 5.90 1.11
CA ASP A 51 -12.13 5.44 2.48
C ASP A 51 -11.04 4.44 2.90
N ALA A 52 -10.71 3.46 2.06
CA ALA A 52 -9.61 2.52 2.31
C ALA A 52 -8.26 3.23 2.48
N ILE A 53 -7.93 4.18 1.60
CA ILE A 53 -6.70 5.00 1.67
C ILE A 53 -6.67 5.80 2.96
N SER A 54 -7.81 6.37 3.37
CA SER A 54 -7.89 7.18 4.59
C SER A 54 -7.58 6.41 5.87
N ARG A 55 -7.71 5.07 5.85
CA ARG A 55 -7.44 4.17 6.98
C ARG A 55 -5.97 3.81 7.13
N ILE A 56 -5.15 4.04 6.09
CA ILE A 56 -3.71 3.81 6.12
C ILE A 56 -3.02 5.07 6.64
N GLU A 57 -2.04 4.89 7.52
CA GLU A 57 -1.13 5.94 7.96
C GLU A 57 0.32 5.54 7.78
N PHE A 58 1.14 6.57 7.70
CA PHE A 58 2.58 6.47 7.76
C PHE A 58 3.02 6.67 9.20
N ALA A 59 3.54 5.62 9.84
CA ALA A 59 3.85 5.62 11.26
C ALA A 59 5.35 5.41 11.48
N PRO A 60 5.98 6.16 12.40
CA PRO A 60 7.37 5.91 12.80
C PRO A 60 7.45 4.64 13.65
N HIS A 61 8.41 3.77 13.33
CA HIS A 61 8.89 2.72 14.21
C HIS A 61 9.81 3.32 15.26
N LYS A 62 9.51 3.06 16.53
CA LYS A 62 10.28 3.58 17.65
C LYS A 62 10.89 2.44 18.46
N VAL A 63 12.20 2.45 18.58
CA VAL A 63 12.95 1.60 19.51
C VAL A 63 13.55 2.49 20.58
N ASN A 64 13.17 2.27 21.85
CA ASN A 64 13.63 3.09 22.99
C ASN A 64 13.40 4.61 22.77
N GLU A 65 12.20 4.98 22.30
CA GLU A 65 11.79 6.37 22.01
C GLU A 65 12.53 7.07 20.86
N GLN A 66 13.48 6.39 20.20
CA GLN A 66 14.13 6.87 18.98
C GLN A 66 13.42 6.32 17.75
N ILE A 67 13.14 7.18 16.78
CA ILE A 67 12.59 6.76 15.49
C ILE A 67 13.71 6.07 14.73
N THR A 68 13.52 4.79 14.40
CA THR A 68 14.48 4.01 13.62
C THR A 68 14.07 3.92 12.17
N ASP A 69 12.78 3.70 11.92
CA ASP A 69 12.24 3.40 10.59
C ASP A 69 10.83 3.98 10.43
N PHE A 70 10.26 3.91 9.24
CA PHE A 70 8.85 4.23 8.99
C PHE A 70 8.17 3.11 8.21
N PHE A 71 6.90 2.86 8.53
CA PHE A 71 6.10 1.81 7.92
C PHE A 71 4.65 2.26 7.68
N PHE A 72 3.94 1.48 6.86
CA PHE A 72 2.50 1.64 6.67
C PHE A 72 1.72 0.88 7.73
N ARG A 73 0.69 1.51 8.28
CA ARG A 73 -0.14 0.96 9.36
C ARG A 73 -1.61 1.28 9.16
N LEU A 74 -2.50 0.41 9.63
CA LEU A 74 -3.91 0.77 9.79
C LEU A 74 -4.12 1.65 11.04
N LYS A 75 -4.59 2.88 10.85
CA LYS A 75 -4.79 3.90 11.92
C LYS A 75 -5.46 3.35 13.17
N ASN A 76 -6.54 2.60 12.96
CA ASN A 76 -7.41 2.14 14.05
C ASN A 76 -6.87 0.91 14.79
N TYR A 77 -6.07 0.08 14.12
CA TYR A 77 -5.68 -1.23 14.64
C TYR A 77 -4.23 -1.28 15.10
N GLN A 78 -3.46 -0.25 14.77
CA GLN A 78 -2.03 -0.21 15.02
C GLN A 78 -1.25 -1.35 14.36
N THR A 79 -1.88 -2.05 13.43
CA THR A 79 -1.32 -3.20 12.71
C THR A 79 -0.57 -2.71 11.47
N GLU A 80 0.67 -3.14 11.35
CA GLU A 80 1.51 -2.84 10.19
C GLU A 80 0.93 -3.55 8.96
N LEU A 81 0.94 -2.89 7.79
CA LEU A 81 0.49 -3.53 6.56
C LEU A 81 1.34 -4.75 6.23
N ALA A 82 2.65 -4.70 6.56
CA ALA A 82 3.57 -5.83 6.40
C ALA A 82 3.14 -7.06 7.21
N ASP A 83 2.63 -6.88 8.42
CA ASP A 83 2.10 -7.98 9.24
C ASP A 83 0.81 -8.56 8.61
N ILE A 84 -0.03 -7.69 8.03
CA ILE A 84 -1.25 -8.11 7.34
C ILE A 84 -0.89 -8.90 6.08
N THR A 85 0.03 -8.42 5.25
CA THR A 85 0.49 -9.16 4.06
C THR A 85 1.20 -10.45 4.42
N ASN A 86 2.08 -10.46 5.43
CA ASN A 86 2.71 -11.69 5.91
C ASN A 86 1.68 -12.71 6.43
N HIS A 87 0.61 -12.24 7.09
CA HIS A 87 -0.48 -13.11 7.53
C HIS A 87 -1.28 -13.67 6.35
N LEU A 88 -1.53 -12.84 5.34
CA LEU A 88 -2.28 -13.20 4.13
C LEU A 88 -1.46 -14.02 3.12
N GLU A 89 -0.13 -13.99 3.16
CA GLU A 89 0.76 -14.73 2.26
C GLU A 89 0.49 -16.25 2.27
N GLY A 90 -0.06 -16.77 3.37
CA GLY A 90 -0.49 -18.16 3.51
C GLY A 90 -2.00 -18.38 3.40
N GLU A 91 -2.82 -17.33 3.28
CA GLU A 91 -4.27 -17.45 3.19
C GLU A 91 -4.74 -17.47 1.74
N PRO A 92 -5.64 -18.39 1.35
CA PRO A 92 -6.12 -18.45 -0.02
C PRO A 92 -6.82 -17.15 -0.41
N ILE A 93 -6.51 -16.63 -1.60
CA ILE A 93 -7.18 -15.45 -2.16
C ILE A 93 -8.71 -15.61 -2.03
N PRO A 94 -9.44 -14.66 -1.42
CA PRO A 94 -10.88 -14.74 -1.24
C PRO A 94 -11.62 -14.96 -2.56
N GLU A 95 -12.67 -15.80 -2.56
CA GLU A 95 -13.40 -16.17 -3.79
C GLU A 95 -13.97 -14.97 -4.56
N HIS A 96 -14.41 -13.92 -3.86
CA HIS A 96 -14.90 -12.70 -4.50
C HIS A 96 -13.80 -11.91 -5.21
N ILE A 97 -12.56 -11.96 -4.71
CA ILE A 97 -11.38 -11.37 -5.37
C ILE A 97 -10.98 -12.24 -6.56
N LYS A 98 -10.90 -13.56 -6.40
CA LYS A 98 -10.64 -14.47 -7.54
C LYS A 98 -11.66 -14.34 -8.66
N ALA A 99 -12.93 -14.13 -8.33
CA ALA A 99 -13.98 -13.94 -9.32
C ALA A 99 -13.82 -12.62 -10.10
N ALA A 100 -13.40 -11.54 -9.42
CA ALA A 100 -13.17 -10.24 -10.05
C ALA A 100 -11.83 -10.17 -10.82
N PHE A 101 -10.82 -10.86 -10.32
CA PHE A 101 -9.44 -10.86 -10.83
C PHE A 101 -8.92 -12.30 -10.98
N PRO A 102 -9.45 -13.06 -11.95
CA PRO A 102 -9.14 -14.49 -12.10
C PRO A 102 -7.70 -14.80 -12.52
N HIS A 103 -6.91 -13.77 -12.80
CA HIS A 103 -5.50 -13.88 -13.18
C HIS A 103 -4.54 -13.63 -12.01
N LEU A 104 -5.04 -13.17 -10.85
CA LEU A 104 -4.20 -13.05 -9.64
C LEU A 104 -3.73 -14.42 -9.19
N SER A 105 -2.42 -14.55 -9.01
CA SER A 105 -1.77 -15.63 -8.29
C SER A 105 -1.68 -15.30 -6.80
N GLN A 106 -1.33 -16.29 -5.98
CA GLN A 106 -1.17 -16.08 -4.53
C GLN A 106 0.02 -15.15 -4.20
N GLU A 107 0.96 -15.01 -5.13
CA GLU A 107 2.13 -14.14 -4.98
C GLU A 107 1.82 -12.68 -5.38
N ASP A 108 0.67 -12.41 -6.01
CA ASP A 108 0.20 -11.07 -6.40
C ASP A 108 -0.68 -10.43 -5.33
#